data_AF-A0AA39KAU2-F1
#
_entry.id   AF-A0AA39KAU2-F1
#
_cell.length_a   1.000
_cell.length_b   1.000
_cell.length_c   1.000
_cell.angle_alpha   90.00
_cell.angle_beta   90.00
_cell.angle_gamma   90.00
#
_symmetry.space_group_name_H-M   'P 1'
#
loop_
_entity.id
_entity.type
_entity.pdbx_description
1 polymer ?
#
loop_
_entity_poly.entity_id
_entity_poly.type
_entity_poly.pdbx_seq_one_letter_code
_entity_poly.pdbx_strand_id
1 'polypeptide(L)'
;MLRNKKIIDGDTPPRRVWDLHANQVVPWWVARKLPWAISHAWLDDKDLKREMTLINGYEWPVPMPKAANLNLIRIEMLNLGAEYAWLDVLCLRQEGQGEDPHGDPSQEDWEWREEWKVDVPTIGWIYHKTNQVVCYFSGLGLPLSFKPSDFESDRCWFNRAWTLQEISHNLLIAGETCHDGSRNDSRFMTKGMRNLFNKKLASLLQMSRLGFDSMFDVLSEMQKRKSTNPVDKVAGLVYLLYSQYIPKYDADQSEEDAWTELVIAGQDWFRADLFFLYPGPGNANKSWHPSWTQVRTDIFPKPSLSKNLYTVKVYQTDKHGDGYYGLRIDSCRVRGLADASSLDIPRRGKLDVNVNFTIKHIFDIVANHGFPIPDDMYTLIGTAKHSSTMQGVIWVVGKMEGPGEKFRKVSVFRMANGREAEKLWNIEAHSNTETFLL
;
A
#
# COMPACT_ATOMS: atom_id res chain seq x y z
N MET A 1 21.34 4.55 -9.50
CA MET A 1 19.97 4.55 -8.94
C MET A 1 19.34 3.18 -9.11
N LEU A 2 19.15 2.69 -10.34
CA LEU A 2 18.79 1.30 -10.62
C LEU A 2 19.99 0.35 -10.54
N ARG A 3 19.85 -0.76 -9.80
CA ARG A 3 20.75 -1.92 -9.86
C ARG A 3 19.90 -3.18 -9.77
N ASN A 4 20.06 -4.11 -10.73
CA ASN A 4 19.30 -5.35 -10.80
C ASN A 4 17.76 -5.15 -10.71
N LYS A 5 17.22 -4.16 -11.44
CA LYS A 5 15.80 -3.74 -11.40
C LYS A 5 15.30 -3.17 -10.06
N LYS A 6 16.20 -2.81 -9.13
CA LYS A 6 15.85 -2.25 -7.82
C LYS A 6 16.42 -0.85 -7.68
N ILE A 7 15.67 0.04 -7.01
CA ILE A 7 16.22 1.29 -6.48
C ILE A 7 16.56 1.01 -5.01
N ILE A 8 17.85 0.90 -4.72
CA ILE A 8 18.39 0.33 -3.47
C ILE A 8 17.98 1.15 -2.23
N ASP A 9 17.74 2.44 -2.41
CA ASP A 9 17.30 3.34 -1.33
C ASP A 9 15.80 3.57 -1.41
N GLY A 10 15.06 3.10 -0.40
CA GLY A 10 13.64 3.40 -0.21
C GLY A 10 13.36 4.89 0.04
N ASP A 11 14.39 5.68 0.32
CA ASP A 11 14.32 7.10 0.61
C ASP A 11 14.79 7.97 -0.57
N THR A 12 14.21 7.71 -1.75
CA THR A 12 14.66 8.30 -3.00
C THR A 12 13.91 9.61 -3.34
N PRO A 13 14.60 10.78 -3.38
CA PRO A 13 13.96 12.05 -3.69
C PRO A 13 13.58 12.18 -5.18
N PRO A 14 12.67 13.10 -5.53
CA PRO A 14 12.30 13.34 -6.92
C PRO A 14 13.49 13.85 -7.72
N ARG A 15 13.47 13.64 -9.03
CA ARG A 15 14.50 14.16 -9.94
C ARG A 15 14.48 15.68 -10.06
N ARG A 16 13.28 16.25 -10.10
CA ARG A 16 13.04 17.67 -10.36
C ARG A 16 12.03 18.26 -9.40
N VAL A 17 12.11 19.57 -9.21
CA VAL A 17 11.18 20.37 -8.43
C VAL A 17 10.95 21.72 -9.10
N TRP A 18 9.82 22.34 -8.85
CA TRP A 18 9.47 23.66 -9.34
C TRP A 18 9.97 24.74 -8.37
N ASP A 19 10.97 25.53 -8.78
CA ASP A 19 11.35 26.77 -8.11
C ASP A 19 10.28 27.83 -8.41
N LEU A 20 9.51 28.18 -7.38
CA LEU A 20 8.40 29.12 -7.51
C LEU A 20 8.91 30.56 -7.68
N HIS A 21 10.10 30.92 -7.21
CA HIS A 21 10.63 32.27 -7.40
C HIS A 21 11.13 32.47 -8.83
N ALA A 22 11.94 31.52 -9.33
CA ALA A 22 12.45 31.53 -10.70
C ALA A 22 11.38 31.16 -11.75
N ASN A 23 10.29 30.53 -11.33
CA ASN A 23 9.26 29.95 -12.18
C ASN A 23 9.81 28.93 -13.18
N GLN A 24 10.70 28.05 -12.70
CA GLN A 24 11.38 27.04 -13.50
C GLN A 24 11.49 25.71 -12.76
N VAL A 25 11.43 24.62 -13.50
CA VAL A 25 11.71 23.28 -13.00
C VAL A 25 13.21 23.11 -12.98
N VAL A 26 13.74 22.77 -11.80
CA VAL A 26 15.16 22.62 -11.54
C VAL A 26 15.44 21.23 -10.95
N PRO A 27 16.67 20.70 -11.09
CA PRO A 27 17.05 19.47 -10.40
C PRO A 27 16.86 19.59 -8.88
N TRP A 28 16.38 18.51 -8.26
CA TRP A 28 16.09 18.50 -6.81
C TRP A 28 17.26 18.96 -5.93
N TRP A 29 18.50 18.59 -6.27
CA TRP A 29 19.69 18.94 -5.49
C TRP A 29 19.97 20.45 -5.41
N VAL A 30 19.32 21.28 -6.25
CA VAL A 30 19.38 22.74 -6.18
C VAL A 30 18.52 23.27 -5.02
N ALA A 31 17.44 22.57 -4.68
CA ALA A 31 16.52 23.00 -3.64
C ALA A 31 17.20 22.92 -2.26
N ARG A 32 17.25 24.06 -1.58
CA ARG A 32 17.82 24.19 -0.24
C ARG A 32 16.84 23.84 0.88
N LYS A 33 15.59 23.53 0.52
CA LYS A 33 14.48 23.20 1.41
C LYS A 33 13.65 22.07 0.81
N LEU A 34 12.96 21.32 1.66
CA LEU A 34 11.97 20.34 1.22
C LEU A 34 10.86 21.06 0.44
N PRO A 35 10.48 20.57 -0.76
CA PRO A 35 9.43 21.19 -1.55
C PRO A 35 8.09 20.91 -0.90
N TRP A 36 7.15 21.82 -1.09
CA TRP A 36 5.76 21.52 -0.81
C TRP A 36 5.21 20.62 -1.91
N ALA A 37 4.36 19.66 -1.57
CA ALA A 37 3.74 18.82 -2.60
C ALA A 37 2.41 19.43 -3.04
N ILE A 38 2.14 19.39 -4.34
CA ILE A 38 0.82 19.69 -4.89
C ILE A 38 0.18 18.35 -5.26
N SER A 39 -1.04 18.15 -4.80
CA SER A 39 -1.87 16.99 -5.11
C SER A 39 -3.15 17.48 -5.77
N HIS A 40 -3.66 16.77 -6.78
CA HIS A 40 -4.85 17.21 -7.48
C HIS A 40 -5.68 16.07 -8.08
N ALA A 41 -6.98 16.31 -8.24
CA ALA A 41 -7.82 15.44 -9.04
C ALA A 41 -7.44 15.56 -10.52
N TRP A 42 -7.57 14.45 -11.25
CA TRP A 42 -7.42 14.46 -12.70
C TRP A 42 -8.78 14.75 -13.34
N LEU A 43 -8.79 15.33 -14.53
CA LEU A 43 -10.01 15.53 -15.31
C LEU A 43 -9.98 14.63 -16.55
N ASP A 44 -11.12 14.55 -17.23
CA ASP A 44 -11.18 13.93 -18.55
C ASP A 44 -10.30 14.70 -19.55
N ASP A 45 -9.67 14.00 -20.50
CA ASP A 45 -8.79 14.63 -21.50
C ASP A 45 -9.49 15.76 -22.28
N LYS A 46 -10.81 15.66 -22.50
CA LYS A 46 -11.61 16.71 -23.15
C LYS A 46 -11.66 18.02 -22.37
N ASP A 47 -11.46 17.98 -21.05
CA ASP A 47 -11.49 19.13 -20.15
C ASP A 47 -10.08 19.64 -19.81
N LEU A 48 -9.06 18.91 -20.28
CA LEU A 48 -7.66 19.29 -20.20
C LEU A 48 -7.25 20.09 -21.44
N LYS A 49 -6.24 20.93 -21.24
CA LYS A 49 -5.39 21.49 -22.28
C LYS A 49 -3.97 21.01 -22.01
N ARG A 50 -3.19 20.84 -23.07
CA ARG A 50 -1.78 20.42 -23.03
C ARG A 50 -0.97 21.56 -23.61
N GLU A 51 -0.20 22.25 -22.77
CA GLU A 51 0.53 23.46 -23.19
C GLU A 51 2.03 23.25 -23.01
N MET A 52 2.81 23.65 -24.00
CA MET A 52 4.26 23.77 -23.90
C MET A 52 4.60 25.00 -23.08
N THR A 53 5.46 24.85 -22.05
CA THR A 53 5.73 25.94 -21.09
C THR A 53 7.22 26.21 -20.95
N LEU A 54 7.58 27.48 -20.69
CA LEU A 54 8.94 27.85 -20.28
C LEU A 54 9.34 27.23 -18.93
N ILE A 55 8.34 26.86 -18.10
CA ILE A 55 8.56 26.40 -16.73
C ILE A 55 9.35 25.09 -16.74
N ASN A 56 9.01 24.15 -17.62
CA ASN A 56 9.75 22.91 -17.85
C ASN A 56 10.68 22.97 -19.07
N GLY A 57 11.11 24.18 -19.46
CA GLY A 57 12.06 24.36 -20.56
C GLY A 57 11.54 23.94 -21.94
N TYR A 58 10.22 23.86 -22.12
CA TYR A 58 9.59 23.31 -23.32
C TYR A 58 9.99 21.87 -23.62
N GLU A 59 10.32 21.06 -22.60
CA GLU A 59 10.71 19.67 -22.82
C GLU A 59 9.51 18.72 -23.00
N TRP A 60 8.32 19.06 -22.47
CA TRP A 60 7.09 18.27 -22.67
C TRP A 60 5.83 19.12 -22.46
N PRO A 61 4.68 18.72 -23.03
CA PRO A 61 3.42 19.43 -22.80
C PRO A 61 2.88 19.16 -21.40
N VAL A 62 2.43 20.22 -20.72
CA VAL A 62 1.87 20.14 -19.36
C VAL A 62 0.35 19.99 -19.44
N PRO A 63 -0.23 18.83 -19.04
CA PRO A 63 -1.67 18.65 -18.96
C PRO A 63 -2.23 19.41 -17.75
N MET A 64 -3.23 20.26 -17.99
CA MET A 64 -3.93 20.99 -16.92
C MET A 64 -5.36 21.30 -17.35
N PRO A 65 -6.29 21.57 -16.41
CA PRO A 65 -7.65 21.98 -16.76
C PRO A 65 -7.65 23.21 -17.68
N LYS A 66 -8.60 23.27 -18.62
CA LYS A 66 -8.71 24.41 -19.56
C LYS A 66 -8.81 25.76 -18.87
N ALA A 67 -9.48 25.80 -17.73
CA ALA A 67 -9.65 27.01 -16.91
C ALA A 67 -8.48 27.27 -15.94
N ALA A 68 -7.51 26.37 -15.84
CA ALA A 68 -6.36 26.52 -14.94
C ALA A 68 -5.27 27.41 -15.55
N ASN A 69 -4.50 28.03 -14.66
CA ASN A 69 -3.34 28.83 -15.02
C ASN A 69 -2.20 28.58 -14.01
N LEU A 70 -1.07 28.07 -14.49
CA LEU A 70 0.10 27.77 -13.67
C LEU A 70 0.63 29.00 -12.92
N ASN A 71 0.50 30.21 -13.48
CA ASN A 71 0.91 31.42 -12.77
C ASN A 71 0.01 31.74 -11.57
N LEU A 72 -1.28 31.43 -11.63
CA LEU A 72 -2.18 31.60 -10.48
C LEU A 72 -1.89 30.58 -9.39
N ILE A 73 -1.66 29.32 -9.77
CA ILE A 73 -1.24 28.25 -8.85
C ILE A 73 0.08 28.64 -8.17
N ARG A 74 1.05 29.14 -8.94
CA ARG A 74 2.32 29.65 -8.43
C ARG A 74 2.12 30.76 -7.40
N ILE A 75 1.28 31.76 -7.71
CA ILE A 75 0.97 32.87 -6.79
C ILE A 75 0.32 32.34 -5.51
N GLU A 76 -0.61 31.40 -5.62
CA GLU A 76 -1.25 30.75 -4.46
C GLU A 76 -0.19 30.05 -3.58
N MET A 77 0.70 29.25 -4.18
CA MET A 77 1.78 28.56 -3.47
C MET A 77 2.77 29.55 -2.80
N LEU A 78 3.17 30.62 -3.51
CA LEU A 78 4.03 31.67 -2.96
C LEU A 78 3.37 32.40 -1.78
N ASN A 79 2.07 32.70 -1.87
CA ASN A 79 1.32 33.35 -0.79
C ASN A 79 1.18 32.46 0.44
N LEU A 80 1.13 31.14 0.26
CA LEU A 80 1.17 30.18 1.36
C LEU A 80 2.57 30.03 1.97
N GLY A 81 3.61 30.57 1.32
CA GLY A 81 4.99 30.56 1.80
C GLY A 81 5.87 29.44 1.21
N ALA A 82 5.44 28.77 0.16
CA ALA A 82 6.26 27.79 -0.54
C ALA A 82 7.33 28.49 -1.39
N GLU A 83 8.58 28.02 -1.30
CA GLU A 83 9.69 28.44 -2.19
C GLU A 83 9.90 27.45 -3.33
N TYR A 84 9.80 26.15 -3.02
CA TYR A 84 9.86 25.05 -3.96
C TYR A 84 8.60 24.22 -3.85
N ALA A 85 8.07 23.78 -4.99
CA ALA A 85 6.94 22.87 -5.05
C ALA A 85 7.28 21.63 -5.89
N TRP A 86 6.61 20.52 -5.62
CA TRP A 86 6.58 19.38 -6.52
C TRP A 86 5.16 19.25 -7.08
N LEU A 87 5.05 19.27 -8.40
CA LEU A 87 3.81 19.07 -9.14
C LEU A 87 4.12 18.04 -10.22
N ASP A 88 3.43 16.91 -10.18
CA ASP A 88 3.64 15.76 -11.07
C ASP A 88 3.70 16.17 -12.55
N VAL A 89 2.73 16.95 -13.02
CA VAL A 89 2.64 17.39 -14.43
C VAL A 89 3.80 18.31 -14.88
N LEU A 90 4.52 18.92 -13.94
CA LEU A 90 5.70 19.75 -14.20
C LEU A 90 7.03 19.06 -13.89
N CYS A 91 7.07 18.15 -12.93
CA CYS A 91 8.32 17.56 -12.43
C CYS A 91 8.62 16.20 -13.07
N LEU A 92 7.60 15.56 -13.65
CA LEU A 92 7.70 14.31 -14.41
C LEU A 92 7.32 14.54 -15.86
N ARG A 93 8.05 13.91 -16.77
CA ARG A 93 7.68 13.84 -18.18
C ARG A 93 6.32 13.16 -18.32
N GLN A 94 5.48 13.72 -19.19
CA GLN A 94 4.12 13.23 -19.44
C GLN A 94 4.06 12.50 -20.77
N GLU A 95 3.14 11.55 -20.90
CA GLU A 95 2.90 10.86 -22.17
C GLU A 95 2.56 11.87 -23.28
N GLY A 96 3.31 11.77 -24.39
CA GLY A 96 3.32 12.70 -25.50
C GLY A 96 2.06 12.60 -26.37
N GLN A 97 1.21 13.62 -26.30
CA GLN A 97 0.20 13.91 -27.34
C GLN A 97 0.16 15.42 -27.64
N GLY A 98 1.28 16.12 -27.43
CA GLY A 98 1.46 17.48 -27.90
C GLY A 98 2.12 17.48 -29.27
N GLU A 99 1.84 18.49 -30.09
CA GLU A 99 2.68 18.78 -31.26
C GLU A 99 4.04 19.25 -30.73
N ASP A 100 5.02 18.34 -30.63
CA ASP A 100 6.40 18.71 -30.35
C ASP A 100 6.95 19.52 -31.54
N PRO A 101 7.43 20.76 -31.34
CA PRO A 101 8.06 21.54 -32.41
C PRO A 101 9.44 21.00 -32.83
N HIS A 102 10.04 20.02 -32.13
CA HIS A 102 11.49 19.75 -32.20
C HIS A 102 11.97 18.30 -32.45
N GLY A 103 11.13 17.26 -32.53
CA GLY A 103 11.64 15.88 -32.46
C GLY A 103 10.85 14.76 -33.13
N ASP A 104 11.56 13.66 -33.38
CA ASP A 104 11.09 12.36 -33.88
C ASP A 104 10.26 11.66 -32.78
N PRO A 105 8.99 11.31 -33.03
CA PRO A 105 8.08 10.70 -32.04
C PRO A 105 8.65 9.45 -31.34
N SER A 106 9.53 8.71 -32.01
CA SER A 106 10.10 7.46 -31.49
C SER A 106 11.11 7.66 -30.35
N GLN A 107 11.80 8.80 -30.30
CA GLN A 107 12.77 9.10 -29.25
C GLN A 107 12.09 9.64 -27.98
N GLU A 108 11.04 10.46 -28.12
CA GLU A 108 10.28 10.98 -26.99
C GLU A 108 9.60 9.87 -26.19
N ASP A 109 9.03 8.88 -26.90
CA ASP A 109 8.39 7.71 -26.29
C ASP A 109 9.32 6.88 -25.41
N TRP A 110 10.59 6.79 -25.82
CA TRP A 110 11.61 6.12 -25.04
C TRP A 110 11.98 6.90 -23.77
N GLU A 111 12.10 8.23 -23.87
CA GLU A 111 12.62 9.07 -22.79
C GLU A 111 11.70 9.11 -21.55
N TRP A 112 10.39 9.30 -21.74
CA TRP A 112 9.46 9.31 -20.60
C TRP A 112 9.26 7.90 -20.02
N ARG A 113 9.29 6.84 -20.84
CA ARG A 113 9.21 5.45 -20.35
C ARG A 113 10.43 5.08 -19.49
N GLU A 114 11.63 5.46 -19.90
CA GLU A 114 12.84 5.25 -19.09
C GLU A 114 12.85 6.09 -17.82
N GLU A 115 12.33 7.33 -17.86
CA GLU A 115 12.14 8.13 -16.66
C GLU A 115 11.14 7.49 -15.70
N TRP A 116 9.98 7.07 -16.19
CA TRP A 116 8.90 6.50 -15.37
C TRP A 116 9.31 5.23 -14.64
N LYS A 117 10.17 4.41 -15.26
CA LYS A 117 10.74 3.21 -14.63
C LYS A 117 11.36 3.48 -13.26
N VAL A 118 11.87 4.70 -13.04
CA VAL A 118 12.51 5.13 -11.78
C VAL A 118 11.66 6.13 -11.02
N ASP A 119 11.13 7.14 -11.71
CA ASP A 119 10.60 8.32 -11.04
C ASP A 119 9.14 8.11 -10.58
N VAL A 120 8.31 7.38 -11.32
CA VAL A 120 6.92 7.04 -10.93
C VAL A 120 6.84 6.28 -9.59
N PRO A 121 7.61 5.19 -9.37
CA PRO A 121 7.53 4.47 -8.11
C PRO A 121 8.19 5.23 -6.96
N THR A 122 8.83 6.39 -7.21
CA THR A 122 9.41 7.27 -6.19
C THR A 122 8.49 8.42 -5.76
N ILE A 123 7.35 8.62 -6.43
CA ILE A 123 6.42 9.74 -6.17
C ILE A 123 6.05 9.85 -4.69
N GLY A 124 5.78 8.72 -4.01
CA GLY A 124 5.37 8.72 -2.60
C GLY A 124 6.37 9.41 -1.66
N TRP A 125 7.65 9.50 -2.04
CA TRP A 125 8.68 10.17 -1.25
C TRP A 125 8.29 11.60 -0.88
N ILE A 126 7.80 12.38 -1.85
CA ILE A 126 7.55 13.80 -1.62
C ILE A 126 6.43 13.98 -0.59
N TYR A 127 5.39 13.16 -0.65
CA TYR A 127 4.25 13.21 0.26
C TYR A 127 4.59 12.68 1.65
N HIS A 128 5.56 11.76 1.76
CA HIS A 128 6.08 11.26 3.03
C HIS A 128 7.03 12.25 3.72
N LYS A 129 7.80 13.06 2.97
CA LYS A 129 8.83 13.94 3.54
C LYS A 129 8.42 15.40 3.64
N THR A 130 7.53 15.86 2.77
CA THR A 130 7.10 17.26 2.77
C THR A 130 6.46 17.66 4.09
N ASN A 131 6.68 18.90 4.49
CA ASN A 131 5.99 19.50 5.62
C ASN A 131 4.57 19.94 5.27
N GLN A 132 4.23 20.08 3.98
CA GLN A 132 2.93 20.57 3.54
C GLN A 132 2.51 19.94 2.21
N VAL A 133 1.24 19.54 2.13
CA VAL A 133 0.59 19.13 0.88
C VAL A 133 -0.58 20.08 0.59
N VAL A 134 -0.60 20.66 -0.61
CA VAL A 134 -1.68 21.54 -1.09
C VAL A 134 -2.54 20.74 -2.07
N CYS A 135 -3.82 20.55 -1.73
CA CYS A 135 -4.70 19.61 -2.43
C CYS A 135 -5.82 20.32 -3.20
N TYR A 136 -5.82 20.19 -4.53
CA TYR A 136 -6.90 20.61 -5.41
C TYR A 136 -7.87 19.44 -5.69
N PHE A 137 -8.87 19.26 -4.83
CA PHE A 137 -9.79 18.12 -4.89
C PHE A 137 -10.72 18.10 -6.11
N SER A 138 -10.94 19.24 -6.76
CA SER A 138 -11.82 19.39 -7.93
C SER A 138 -11.07 19.45 -9.26
N GLY A 139 -9.73 19.44 -9.23
CA GLY A 139 -8.87 19.58 -10.40
C GLY A 139 -7.85 20.70 -10.19
N LEU A 140 -6.65 20.52 -10.73
CA LEU A 140 -5.51 21.43 -10.53
C LEU A 140 -5.89 22.90 -10.86
N GLY A 141 -5.71 23.81 -9.89
CA GLY A 141 -6.01 25.23 -10.06
C GLY A 141 -7.50 25.59 -10.16
N LEU A 142 -8.41 24.63 -9.94
CA LEU A 142 -9.85 24.88 -9.94
C LEU A 142 -10.38 25.18 -8.54
N PRO A 143 -11.47 25.97 -8.43
CA PRO A 143 -12.19 26.14 -7.17
C PRO A 143 -12.72 24.82 -6.61
N LEU A 144 -12.69 24.68 -5.28
CA LEU A 144 -13.26 23.55 -4.57
C LEU A 144 -14.78 23.51 -4.78
N SER A 145 -15.21 22.55 -5.58
CA SER A 145 -16.59 22.35 -5.97
C SER A 145 -16.89 20.86 -6.13
N PHE A 146 -18.07 20.43 -5.68
CA PHE A 146 -18.50 19.04 -5.77
C PHE A 146 -19.99 18.98 -6.07
N LYS A 147 -20.33 18.15 -7.05
CA LYS A 147 -21.68 17.63 -7.34
C LYS A 147 -21.79 16.19 -6.84
N PRO A 148 -23.01 15.65 -6.65
CA PRO A 148 -23.19 14.27 -6.18
C PRO A 148 -22.45 13.24 -7.05
N SER A 149 -22.49 13.42 -8.38
CA SER A 149 -21.83 12.55 -9.35
C SER A 149 -20.30 12.53 -9.22
N ASP A 150 -19.72 13.61 -8.70
CA ASP A 150 -18.26 13.77 -8.70
C ASP A 150 -17.59 12.82 -7.71
N PHE A 151 -18.29 12.39 -6.65
CA PHE A 151 -17.79 11.38 -5.72
C PHE A 151 -17.81 9.96 -6.27
N GLU A 152 -18.61 9.69 -7.30
CA GLU A 152 -18.70 8.39 -7.96
C GLU A 152 -17.76 8.31 -9.16
N SER A 153 -17.19 9.43 -9.60
CA SER A 153 -16.23 9.47 -10.69
C SER A 153 -14.94 8.75 -10.31
N ASP A 154 -14.43 7.91 -11.21
CA ASP A 154 -13.11 7.28 -11.09
C ASP A 154 -11.98 8.32 -11.05
N ARG A 155 -12.24 9.55 -11.52
CA ARG A 155 -11.30 10.67 -11.50
C ARG A 155 -11.35 11.50 -10.22
N CYS A 156 -12.35 11.26 -9.37
CA CYS A 156 -12.46 11.89 -8.06
C CYS A 156 -11.17 11.68 -7.26
N TRP A 157 -10.68 12.73 -6.59
CA TRP A 157 -9.48 12.62 -5.77
C TRP A 157 -9.57 11.48 -4.75
N PHE A 158 -10.75 11.27 -4.13
CA PHE A 158 -10.97 10.19 -3.14
C PHE A 158 -10.96 8.78 -3.71
N ASN A 159 -11.07 8.64 -5.04
CA ASN A 159 -11.18 7.33 -5.70
C ASN A 159 -9.90 6.94 -6.42
N ARG A 160 -8.93 7.83 -6.59
CA ARG A 160 -7.69 7.49 -7.30
C ARG A 160 -6.72 6.70 -6.44
N ALA A 161 -5.98 5.78 -7.08
CA ALA A 161 -4.98 4.93 -6.44
C ALA A 161 -3.81 5.77 -5.93
N TRP A 162 -3.24 6.60 -6.80
CA TRP A 162 -2.09 7.46 -6.46
C TRP A 162 -2.37 8.42 -5.31
N THR A 163 -3.58 8.99 -5.22
CA THR A 163 -3.90 9.94 -4.16
C THR A 163 -3.95 9.35 -2.76
N LEU A 164 -3.97 8.00 -2.62
CA LEU A 164 -3.89 7.36 -1.31
C LEU A 164 -2.53 7.59 -0.65
N GLN A 165 -1.43 7.59 -1.41
CA GLN A 165 -0.09 7.93 -0.89
C GLN A 165 0.14 9.44 -0.74
N GLU A 166 -0.79 10.28 -1.23
CA GLU A 166 -0.67 11.75 -1.21
C GLU A 166 -1.32 12.38 0.03
N ILE A 167 -2.01 11.58 0.86
CA ILE A 167 -2.63 12.03 2.11
C ILE A 167 -1.55 12.38 3.13
N SER A 168 -1.57 13.61 3.62
CA SER A 168 -0.67 14.10 4.69
C SER A 168 -1.45 14.71 5.85
N HIS A 169 -0.86 14.70 7.05
CA HIS A 169 -1.44 15.38 8.22
C HIS A 169 -1.46 16.89 8.07
N ASN A 170 -0.49 17.43 7.32
CA ASN A 170 -0.35 18.85 7.03
C ASN A 170 -0.92 19.12 5.63
N LEU A 171 -2.20 18.81 5.45
CA LEU A 171 -2.91 19.04 4.20
C LEU A 171 -3.62 20.39 4.24
N LEU A 172 -3.43 21.19 3.19
CA LEU A 172 -4.19 22.40 2.91
C LEU A 172 -5.16 22.13 1.76
N ILE A 173 -6.39 22.60 1.91
CA ILE A 173 -7.41 22.52 0.87
C ILE A 173 -7.23 23.73 -0.04
N ALA A 174 -6.89 23.48 -1.30
CA ALA A 174 -6.69 24.52 -2.30
C ALA A 174 -8.01 24.88 -3.01
N GLY A 175 -8.06 26.07 -3.60
CA GLY A 175 -9.25 26.53 -4.33
C GLY A 175 -10.46 26.83 -3.44
N GLU A 176 -10.28 27.00 -2.13
CA GLU A 176 -11.36 27.42 -1.23
C GLU A 176 -11.62 28.93 -1.40
N THR A 177 -12.80 29.28 -1.91
CA THR A 177 -13.14 30.66 -2.30
C THR A 177 -13.84 31.47 -1.21
N CYS A 178 -13.95 30.98 0.04
CA CYS A 178 -14.69 31.63 1.12
C CYS A 178 -13.78 31.99 2.30
N HIS A 179 -13.44 33.26 2.45
CA HIS A 179 -12.50 33.75 3.47
C HIS A 179 -13.12 34.05 4.85
N ASP A 180 -14.44 34.04 5.03
CA ASP A 180 -15.08 34.58 6.24
C ASP A 180 -15.91 33.58 7.06
N GLY A 181 -15.90 32.30 6.71
CA GLY A 181 -16.74 31.29 7.39
C GLY A 181 -18.26 31.54 7.28
N SER A 182 -18.68 32.57 6.53
CA SER A 182 -20.06 32.94 6.32
C SER A 182 -20.59 32.26 5.07
N ARG A 183 -21.43 31.24 5.30
CA ARG A 183 -22.31 30.58 4.33
C ARG A 183 -21.61 29.98 3.11
N ASN A 184 -21.69 28.64 3.02
CA ASN A 184 -21.62 27.89 1.77
C ASN A 184 -22.15 28.73 0.60
N ASP A 185 -21.27 29.11 -0.32
CA ASP A 185 -21.72 29.51 -1.63
C ASP A 185 -22.30 28.27 -2.29
N SER A 186 -23.63 28.13 -2.23
CA SER A 186 -24.37 27.00 -2.79
C SER A 186 -24.17 26.89 -4.30
N ARG A 187 -23.61 27.90 -4.96
CA ARG A 187 -23.19 27.83 -6.38
C ARG A 187 -22.05 26.84 -6.61
N PHE A 188 -21.15 26.66 -5.64
CA PHE A 188 -20.00 25.76 -5.77
C PHE A 188 -20.18 24.43 -5.03
N MET A 189 -20.84 24.45 -3.87
CA MET A 189 -21.03 23.24 -3.07
C MET A 189 -22.22 23.37 -2.10
N THR A 190 -23.13 22.41 -2.11
CA THR A 190 -24.23 22.37 -1.13
C THR A 190 -23.72 21.98 0.26
N LYS A 191 -24.45 22.34 1.32
CA LYS A 191 -24.11 21.96 2.70
C LYS A 191 -23.98 20.45 2.87
N GLY A 192 -24.87 19.68 2.24
CA GLY A 192 -24.80 18.22 2.26
C GLY A 192 -23.52 17.68 1.62
N MET A 193 -23.12 18.25 0.48
CA MET A 193 -21.87 17.89 -0.21
C MET A 193 -20.64 18.24 0.62
N ARG A 194 -20.62 19.42 1.25
CA ARG A 194 -19.51 19.82 2.14
C ARG A 194 -19.38 18.90 3.34
N ASN A 195 -20.50 18.49 3.94
CA ASN A 195 -20.49 17.52 5.03
C ASN A 195 -19.97 16.16 4.57
N LEU A 196 -20.36 15.69 3.38
CA LEU A 196 -19.87 14.43 2.81
C LEU A 196 -18.37 14.48 2.50
N PHE A 197 -17.91 15.58 1.89
CA PHE A 197 -16.50 15.87 1.65
C PHE A 197 -15.70 15.83 2.95
N ASN A 198 -16.11 16.61 3.95
CA ASN A 198 -15.44 16.67 5.26
C ASN A 198 -15.41 15.31 5.95
N LYS A 199 -16.50 14.52 5.86
CA LYS A 199 -16.55 13.17 6.42
C LYS A 199 -15.57 12.23 5.74
N LYS A 200 -15.50 12.23 4.41
CA LYS A 200 -14.54 11.41 3.64
C LYS A 200 -13.11 11.81 3.95
N LEU A 201 -12.80 13.11 3.95
CA LEU A 201 -11.47 13.63 4.26
C LEU A 201 -11.05 13.31 5.70
N ALA A 202 -11.93 13.52 6.69
CA ALA A 202 -11.66 13.21 8.08
C ALA A 202 -11.38 11.71 8.30
N SER A 203 -12.13 10.83 7.62
CA SER A 203 -11.90 9.38 7.69
C SER A 203 -10.50 8.99 7.18
N LEU A 204 -10.07 9.57 6.05
CA LEU A 204 -8.73 9.33 5.49
C LEU A 204 -7.62 9.90 6.39
N LEU A 205 -7.81 11.12 6.88
CA LEU A 205 -6.85 11.75 7.79
C LEU A 205 -6.73 11.01 9.12
N GLN A 206 -7.82 10.44 9.63
CA GLN A 206 -7.78 9.63 10.86
C GLN A 206 -6.95 8.36 10.66
N MET A 207 -7.13 7.66 9.53
CA MET A 207 -6.31 6.49 9.18
C MET A 207 -4.84 6.85 8.99
N SER A 208 -4.56 8.00 8.39
CA SER A 208 -3.19 8.50 8.25
C SER A 208 -2.59 8.82 9.64
N ARG A 209 -3.28 9.62 10.48
CA ARG A 209 -2.76 10.16 11.78
C ARG A 209 -2.44 9.12 12.83
N LEU A 210 -3.23 8.07 12.89
CA LEU A 210 -2.98 6.98 13.85
C LEU A 210 -1.84 6.06 13.36
N GLY A 211 -1.33 6.30 12.14
CA GLY A 211 -0.72 5.26 11.33
C GLY A 211 -1.80 4.28 10.88
N PHE A 212 -1.60 3.62 9.75
CA PHE A 212 -2.43 2.46 9.46
C PHE A 212 -2.19 1.43 10.57
N ASP A 213 -3.23 1.17 11.39
CA ASP A 213 -3.19 0.20 12.50
C ASP A 213 -2.85 -1.23 12.01
N SER A 214 -3.07 -1.45 10.71
CA SER A 214 -2.76 -2.68 9.99
C SER A 214 -2.48 -2.38 8.52
N MET A 215 -1.53 -3.09 7.93
CA MET A 215 -1.32 -3.04 6.47
C MET A 215 -2.57 -3.44 5.68
N PHE A 216 -3.47 -4.25 6.26
CA PHE A 216 -4.73 -4.61 5.61
C PHE A 216 -5.70 -3.43 5.50
N ASP A 217 -5.57 -2.41 6.34
CA ASP A 217 -6.36 -1.18 6.19
C ASP A 217 -5.89 -0.41 4.94
N VAL A 218 -4.57 -0.35 4.71
CA VAL A 218 -4.00 0.19 3.46
C VAL A 218 -4.52 -0.56 2.25
N LEU A 219 -4.43 -1.89 2.28
CA LEU A 219 -4.87 -2.74 1.17
C LEU A 219 -6.38 -2.59 0.93
N SER A 220 -7.19 -2.53 1.98
CA SER A 220 -8.64 -2.30 1.92
C SER A 220 -8.99 -0.94 1.31
N GLU A 221 -8.23 0.11 1.62
CA GLU A 221 -8.41 1.41 0.97
C GLU A 221 -8.00 1.35 -0.51
N MET A 222 -6.88 0.71 -0.84
CA MET A 222 -6.42 0.56 -2.23
C MET A 222 -7.37 -0.29 -3.09
N GLN A 223 -8.05 -1.29 -2.50
CA GLN A 223 -9.11 -2.08 -3.16
C GLN A 223 -10.19 -1.15 -3.74
N LYS A 224 -10.62 -0.15 -2.97
CA LYS A 224 -11.69 0.79 -3.33
C LYS A 224 -11.26 1.80 -4.40
N ARG A 225 -9.95 1.98 -4.60
CA ARG A 225 -9.40 2.96 -5.53
C ARG A 225 -9.48 2.49 -6.99
N LYS A 226 -9.20 3.42 -7.90
CA LYS A 226 -9.23 3.31 -9.35
C LYS A 226 -7.90 3.81 -9.90
N SER A 227 -7.41 3.18 -10.96
CA SER A 227 -6.18 3.54 -11.63
C SER A 227 -6.36 3.54 -13.14
N THR A 228 -5.49 4.26 -13.85
CA THR A 228 -5.51 4.26 -15.31
C THR A 228 -4.77 3.04 -15.82
N ASN A 229 -3.57 2.76 -15.30
CA ASN A 229 -2.92 1.48 -15.46
C ASN A 229 -3.20 0.60 -14.22
N PRO A 230 -3.62 -0.66 -14.37
CA PRO A 230 -3.81 -1.56 -13.23
C PRO A 230 -2.58 -1.70 -12.31
N VAL A 231 -1.36 -1.66 -12.87
CA VAL A 231 -0.09 -1.72 -12.14
C VAL A 231 0.10 -0.55 -11.16
N ASP A 232 -0.50 0.61 -11.44
CA ASP A 232 -0.41 1.80 -10.58
C ASP A 232 -0.93 1.54 -9.17
N LYS A 233 -1.90 0.64 -9.00
CA LYS A 233 -2.39 0.27 -7.67
C LYS A 233 -1.30 -0.39 -6.83
N VAL A 234 -0.45 -1.20 -7.46
CA VAL A 234 0.68 -1.84 -6.78
C VAL A 234 1.78 -0.83 -6.54
N ALA A 235 2.13 -0.02 -7.55
CA ALA A 235 3.17 0.99 -7.42
C ALA A 235 2.83 2.06 -6.36
N GLY A 236 1.56 2.46 -6.24
CA GLY A 236 1.08 3.38 -5.21
C GLY A 236 1.12 2.84 -3.78
N LEU A 237 1.40 1.54 -3.59
CA LEU A 237 1.56 0.93 -2.25
C LEU A 237 3.00 0.98 -1.74
N VAL A 238 3.99 1.26 -2.59
CA VAL A 238 5.42 1.11 -2.24
C VAL A 238 5.80 1.89 -0.98
N TYR A 239 5.40 3.15 -0.89
CA TYR A 239 5.67 4.03 0.25
C TYR A 239 4.70 3.79 1.42
N LEU A 240 3.44 3.47 1.13
CA LEU A 240 2.44 3.15 2.16
C LEU A 240 2.82 1.90 2.97
N LEU A 241 3.56 0.97 2.36
CA LEU A 241 4.01 -0.28 2.98
C LEU A 241 5.49 -0.25 3.42
N TYR A 242 6.15 0.92 3.37
CA TYR A 242 7.53 1.13 3.83
C TYR A 242 8.56 0.15 3.24
N SER A 243 8.48 -0.13 1.96
CA SER A 243 9.36 -1.11 1.27
C SER A 243 10.85 -0.88 1.55
N GLN A 244 11.65 -1.95 1.70
CA GLN A 244 13.10 -1.86 1.94
C GLN A 244 13.84 -1.22 0.77
N TYR A 245 13.37 -1.50 -0.44
CA TYR A 245 13.81 -0.91 -1.69
C TYR A 245 12.59 -0.71 -2.59
N ILE A 246 12.74 0.08 -3.66
CA ILE A 246 11.63 0.40 -4.56
C ILE A 246 11.77 -0.49 -5.81
N PRO A 247 10.77 -1.32 -6.13
CA PRO A 247 10.72 -2.04 -7.41
C PRO A 247 10.68 -1.07 -8.58
N LYS A 248 11.33 -1.43 -9.69
CA LYS A 248 11.21 -0.68 -10.94
C LYS A 248 9.74 -0.69 -11.39
N TYR A 249 9.25 0.45 -11.87
CA TYR A 249 7.94 0.51 -12.51
C TYR A 249 8.03 0.00 -13.94
N ASP A 250 7.11 -0.87 -14.31
CA ASP A 250 6.94 -1.34 -15.68
C ASP A 250 5.45 -1.35 -15.99
N ALA A 251 5.03 -0.47 -16.90
CA ALA A 251 3.62 -0.31 -17.24
C ALA A 251 3.04 -1.53 -17.96
N ASP A 252 3.91 -2.35 -18.58
CA ASP A 252 3.54 -3.50 -19.39
C ASP A 252 3.61 -4.82 -18.60
N GLN A 253 4.09 -4.79 -17.35
CA GLN A 253 4.15 -5.99 -16.49
C GLN A 253 2.77 -6.39 -15.96
N SER A 254 2.60 -7.66 -15.61
CA SER A 254 1.35 -8.12 -15.01
C SER A 254 1.19 -7.57 -13.58
N GLU A 255 -0.06 -7.33 -13.15
CA GLU A 255 -0.34 -6.90 -11.77
C GLU A 255 0.20 -7.90 -10.73
N GLU A 256 0.16 -9.20 -11.04
CA GLU A 256 0.63 -10.26 -10.14
C GLU A 256 2.16 -10.27 -10.00
N ASP A 257 2.89 -10.03 -11.09
CA ASP A 257 4.35 -9.92 -11.05
C ASP A 257 4.77 -8.67 -10.28
N ALA A 258 4.12 -7.52 -10.54
CA ALA A 258 4.34 -6.28 -9.79
C ALA A 258 4.12 -6.49 -8.28
N TRP A 259 3.02 -7.16 -7.92
CA TRP A 259 2.70 -7.46 -6.53
C TRP A 259 3.74 -8.38 -5.89
N THR A 260 4.16 -9.43 -6.61
CA THR A 260 5.21 -10.35 -6.14
C THR A 260 6.52 -9.61 -5.92
N GLU A 261 6.92 -8.73 -6.83
CA GLU A 261 8.12 -7.90 -6.66
C GLU A 261 8.01 -6.95 -5.46
N LEU A 262 6.84 -6.35 -5.23
CA LEU A 262 6.58 -5.52 -4.05
C LEU A 262 6.65 -6.35 -2.76
N VAL A 263 6.11 -7.57 -2.72
CA VAL A 263 6.17 -8.43 -1.53
C VAL A 263 7.61 -8.80 -1.20
N ILE A 264 8.43 -9.07 -2.22
CA ILE A 264 9.87 -9.33 -2.08
C ILE A 264 10.61 -8.07 -1.60
N ALA A 265 10.22 -6.90 -2.10
CA ALA A 265 10.79 -5.61 -1.69
C ALA A 265 10.34 -5.13 -0.32
N GLY A 266 9.21 -5.63 0.17
CA GLY A 266 8.62 -5.28 1.44
C GLY A 266 9.50 -5.64 2.62
N GLN A 267 9.26 -4.96 3.75
CA GLN A 267 9.97 -5.25 4.99
C GLN A 267 9.67 -6.65 5.52
N ASP A 268 10.59 -7.20 6.31
CA ASP A 268 10.43 -8.53 6.91
C ASP A 268 9.14 -8.63 7.76
N TRP A 269 8.74 -7.54 8.43
CA TRP A 269 7.50 -7.48 9.23
C TRP A 269 6.25 -7.42 8.35
N PHE A 270 6.30 -6.73 7.21
CA PHE A 270 5.21 -6.68 6.23
C PHE A 270 4.94 -8.08 5.66
N ARG A 271 6.02 -8.82 5.35
CA ARG A 271 5.93 -10.21 4.91
C ARG A 271 5.41 -11.12 6.02
N ALA A 272 5.80 -10.87 7.27
CA ALA A 272 5.27 -11.59 8.42
C ALA A 272 3.76 -11.37 8.59
N ASP A 273 3.26 -10.15 8.42
CA ASP A 273 1.83 -9.86 8.47
C ASP A 273 1.06 -10.62 7.38
N LEU A 274 1.55 -10.65 6.13
CA LEU A 274 0.95 -11.49 5.07
C LEU A 274 0.96 -12.97 5.46
N PHE A 275 2.04 -13.48 6.03
CA PHE A 275 2.16 -14.88 6.38
C PHE A 275 1.26 -15.29 7.55
N PHE A 276 1.23 -14.50 8.62
CA PHE A 276 0.56 -14.85 9.88
C PHE A 276 -0.87 -14.35 9.98
N LEU A 277 -1.22 -13.25 9.32
CA LEU A 277 -2.53 -12.62 9.49
C LEU A 277 -3.47 -12.87 8.33
N TYR A 278 -2.96 -13.00 7.09
CA TYR A 278 -3.83 -13.33 5.95
C TYR A 278 -4.36 -14.76 6.11
N PRO A 279 -5.68 -15.00 6.10
CA PRO A 279 -6.23 -16.30 6.49
C PRO A 279 -6.00 -17.46 5.51
N GLY A 280 -5.93 -17.17 4.22
CA GLY A 280 -5.86 -18.19 3.18
C GLY A 280 -4.43 -18.51 2.75
N PRO A 281 -4.24 -19.59 1.99
CA PRO A 281 -3.04 -19.77 1.20
C PRO A 281 -3.07 -18.86 -0.03
N GLY A 282 -1.90 -18.50 -0.54
CA GLY A 282 -1.77 -17.90 -1.85
C GLY A 282 -2.20 -18.86 -2.96
N ASN A 283 -2.84 -18.33 -3.99
CA ASN A 283 -3.30 -19.10 -5.16
C ASN A 283 -2.51 -18.81 -6.45
N ALA A 284 -1.40 -18.07 -6.35
CA ALA A 284 -0.48 -17.79 -7.45
C ALA A 284 0.82 -18.59 -7.28
N ASN A 285 1.98 -17.97 -7.55
CA ASN A 285 3.29 -18.63 -7.52
C ASN A 285 3.76 -19.03 -6.11
N LYS A 286 3.22 -18.39 -5.07
CA LYS A 286 3.60 -18.57 -3.67
C LYS A 286 2.37 -18.88 -2.84
N SER A 287 2.45 -19.89 -1.99
CA SER A 287 1.34 -20.32 -1.12
C SER A 287 1.32 -19.59 0.21
N TRP A 288 2.45 -19.02 0.64
CA TRP A 288 2.61 -18.43 1.96
C TRP A 288 2.00 -17.02 2.08
N HIS A 289 1.85 -16.28 0.98
CA HIS A 289 1.22 -14.95 0.93
C HIS A 289 0.10 -14.90 -0.11
N PRO A 290 -0.89 -13.99 0.02
CA PRO A 290 -1.94 -13.84 -0.98
C PRO A 290 -1.40 -13.38 -2.34
N SER A 291 -2.08 -13.78 -3.41
CA SER A 291 -1.92 -13.19 -4.74
C SER A 291 -2.50 -11.79 -4.81
N TRP A 292 -2.18 -11.04 -5.86
CA TRP A 292 -2.80 -9.73 -6.10
C TRP A 292 -4.31 -9.86 -6.31
N THR A 293 -4.75 -10.93 -6.98
CA THR A 293 -6.17 -11.22 -7.17
C THR A 293 -6.88 -11.36 -5.82
N GLN A 294 -6.31 -12.14 -4.90
CA GLN A 294 -6.85 -12.29 -3.53
C GLN A 294 -6.84 -10.96 -2.77
N VAL A 295 -5.76 -10.18 -2.88
CA VAL A 295 -5.67 -8.84 -2.29
C VAL A 295 -6.74 -7.90 -2.83
N ARG A 296 -7.24 -8.10 -4.05
CA ARG A 296 -8.31 -7.27 -4.62
C ARG A 296 -9.72 -7.72 -4.25
N THR A 297 -9.94 -9.02 -4.05
CA THR A 297 -11.29 -9.59 -3.90
C THR A 297 -11.65 -9.91 -2.47
N ASP A 298 -10.67 -10.23 -1.65
CA ASP A 298 -10.93 -10.82 -0.34
C ASP A 298 -11.21 -9.75 0.71
N ILE A 299 -12.05 -10.14 1.67
CA ILE A 299 -12.32 -9.33 2.86
C ILE A 299 -11.20 -9.59 3.86
N PHE A 300 -10.44 -8.55 4.17
CA PHE A 300 -9.33 -8.65 5.12
C PHE A 300 -9.79 -8.82 6.57
N PRO A 301 -9.00 -9.52 7.40
CA PRO A 301 -9.27 -9.62 8.83
C PRO A 301 -9.25 -8.24 9.50
N LYS A 302 -10.15 -8.03 10.46
CA LYS A 302 -10.19 -6.77 11.22
C LYS A 302 -8.90 -6.61 12.05
N PRO A 303 -8.39 -5.37 12.25
CA PRO A 303 -7.14 -5.09 12.95
C PRO A 303 -7.05 -5.50 14.44
N SER A 304 -8.07 -6.16 15.00
CA SER A 304 -8.20 -6.35 16.45
C SER A 304 -7.15 -7.30 17.10
N LEU A 305 -6.14 -7.74 16.34
CA LEU A 305 -5.09 -8.65 16.80
C LEU A 305 -3.65 -8.16 16.49
N SER A 306 -3.47 -7.03 15.80
CA SER A 306 -2.20 -6.68 15.13
C SER A 306 -1.15 -5.93 15.97
N LYS A 307 -1.22 -5.89 17.30
CA LYS A 307 -0.40 -4.89 18.01
C LYS A 307 1.10 -5.20 18.15
N ASN A 308 1.63 -6.37 17.80
CA ASN A 308 3.03 -6.71 18.14
C ASN A 308 3.81 -7.65 17.19
N LEU A 309 3.54 -7.68 15.87
CA LEU A 309 4.34 -8.50 14.93
C LEU A 309 5.63 -7.83 14.42
N TYR A 310 5.95 -6.60 14.84
CA TYR A 310 7.16 -5.89 14.39
C TYR A 310 8.48 -6.62 14.72
N THR A 311 8.48 -7.57 15.67
CA THR A 311 9.63 -8.41 16.00
C THR A 311 9.73 -9.69 15.17
N VAL A 312 8.65 -10.03 14.46
CA VAL A 312 8.50 -11.23 13.64
C VAL A 312 8.96 -10.91 12.22
N LYS A 313 9.80 -11.79 11.65
CA LYS A 313 10.50 -11.51 10.41
C LYS A 313 10.40 -12.70 9.46
N VAL A 314 9.72 -12.51 8.34
CA VAL A 314 9.80 -13.41 7.19
C VAL A 314 10.82 -12.83 6.23
N TYR A 315 11.95 -13.51 6.07
CA TYR A 315 13.11 -13.04 5.31
C TYR A 315 13.23 -13.76 3.97
N GLN A 316 14.10 -13.26 3.10
CA GLN A 316 14.45 -13.90 1.84
C GLN A 316 15.95 -14.16 1.80
N THR A 317 16.35 -15.32 1.29
CA THR A 317 17.74 -15.70 1.07
C THR A 317 17.95 -16.10 -0.39
N ASP A 318 19.13 -15.84 -0.93
CA ASP A 318 19.48 -16.20 -2.31
C ASP A 318 19.46 -17.72 -2.55
N LYS A 319 19.75 -18.52 -1.51
CA LYS A 319 19.89 -19.98 -1.63
C LYS A 319 18.58 -20.74 -1.47
N HIS A 320 17.73 -20.34 -0.53
CA HIS A 320 16.56 -21.12 -0.13
C HIS A 320 15.23 -20.41 -0.40
N GLY A 321 15.28 -19.13 -0.78
CA GLY A 321 14.10 -18.30 -1.02
C GLY A 321 13.53 -17.74 0.28
N ASP A 322 12.21 -17.78 0.43
CA ASP A 322 11.49 -17.24 1.58
C ASP A 322 11.64 -18.14 2.81
N GLY A 323 11.88 -17.54 3.98
CA GLY A 323 12.11 -18.28 5.21
C GLY A 323 11.62 -17.56 6.47
N TYR A 324 11.40 -18.34 7.51
CA TYR A 324 11.02 -17.88 8.83
C TYR A 324 11.77 -18.67 9.91
N TYR A 325 12.24 -17.98 10.94
CA TYR A 325 12.82 -18.61 12.13
C TYR A 325 11.94 -18.33 13.35
N GLY A 326 11.39 -19.38 13.94
CA GLY A 326 10.57 -19.28 15.14
C GLY A 326 9.96 -20.61 15.54
N LEU A 327 8.89 -20.56 16.34
CA LEU A 327 8.22 -21.74 16.87
C LEU A 327 7.69 -22.64 15.76
N ARG A 328 7.99 -23.93 15.86
CA ARG A 328 7.47 -24.98 14.99
C ARG A 328 7.01 -26.20 15.79
N ILE A 329 5.88 -26.77 15.39
CA ILE A 329 5.38 -28.07 15.86
C ILE A 329 5.28 -28.96 14.62
N ASP A 330 6.10 -30.00 14.55
CA ASP A 330 6.29 -30.78 13.31
C ASP A 330 5.11 -31.67 12.95
N SER A 331 4.43 -32.23 13.95
CA SER A 331 3.35 -33.18 13.75
C SER A 331 2.23 -33.00 14.78
N CYS A 332 1.11 -32.45 14.33
CA CYS A 332 -0.12 -32.34 15.10
C CYS A 332 -1.34 -32.63 14.24
N ARG A 333 -2.48 -32.99 14.86
CA ARG A 333 -3.74 -33.18 14.15
C ARG A 333 -4.65 -32.00 14.42
N VAL A 334 -5.14 -31.36 13.37
CA VAL A 334 -6.17 -30.32 13.47
C VAL A 334 -7.50 -30.92 13.04
N ARG A 335 -8.58 -30.65 13.79
CA ARG A 335 -9.92 -31.14 13.47
C ARG A 335 -11.04 -30.20 13.90
N GLY A 336 -12.19 -30.29 13.24
CA GLY A 336 -13.37 -29.47 13.53
C GLY A 336 -13.32 -28.06 12.93
N LEU A 337 -12.39 -27.79 12.00
CA LEU A 337 -12.28 -26.52 11.27
C LEU A 337 -12.48 -26.71 9.75
N ALA A 338 -12.94 -27.89 9.31
CA ALA A 338 -13.11 -28.22 7.90
C ALA A 338 -14.31 -27.53 7.24
N ASP A 339 -15.39 -27.29 7.99
CA ASP A 339 -16.60 -26.68 7.44
C ASP A 339 -16.43 -25.16 7.25
N ALA A 340 -16.46 -24.73 5.98
CA ALA A 340 -16.41 -23.33 5.57
C ALA A 340 -17.80 -22.67 5.51
N SER A 341 -18.88 -23.46 5.55
CA SER A 341 -20.26 -22.99 5.43
C SER A 341 -20.89 -22.56 6.75
N SER A 342 -20.23 -22.90 7.87
CA SER A 342 -20.58 -22.40 9.19
C SER A 342 -20.46 -20.87 9.26
N LEU A 343 -21.59 -20.20 9.50
CA LEU A 343 -21.63 -18.77 9.80
C LEU A 343 -21.11 -18.43 11.21
N ASP A 344 -20.75 -19.44 12.02
CA ASP A 344 -20.22 -19.24 13.37
C ASP A 344 -18.76 -18.80 13.30
N ILE A 345 -18.53 -17.51 13.13
CA ILE A 345 -17.23 -16.88 13.40
C ILE A 345 -17.23 -16.38 14.86
N PRO A 346 -16.29 -16.83 15.72
CA PRO A 346 -15.14 -17.67 15.40
C PRO A 346 -15.47 -19.17 15.30
N ARG A 347 -14.90 -19.84 14.29
CA ARG A 347 -15.00 -21.30 14.15
C ARG A 347 -14.12 -21.97 15.19
N ARG A 348 -14.62 -23.06 15.79
CA ARG A 348 -13.97 -23.74 16.92
C ARG A 348 -13.55 -25.15 16.53
N GLY A 349 -12.30 -25.50 16.84
CA GLY A 349 -11.75 -26.81 16.56
C GLY A 349 -10.94 -27.36 17.72
N LYS A 350 -10.30 -28.50 17.47
CA LYS A 350 -9.37 -29.14 18.38
C LYS A 350 -8.00 -29.29 17.71
N LEU A 351 -6.96 -29.07 18.50
CA LEU A 351 -5.58 -29.40 18.16
C LEU A 351 -5.14 -30.59 19.02
N ASP A 352 -4.84 -31.71 18.38
CA ASP A 352 -4.26 -32.87 19.06
C ASP A 352 -2.73 -32.87 18.85
N VAL A 353 -1.95 -32.86 19.93
CA VAL A 353 -0.49 -32.89 19.91
C VAL A 353 0.01 -34.12 20.65
N ASN A 354 0.93 -34.86 20.04
CA ASN A 354 1.56 -36.02 20.68
C ASN A 354 2.94 -35.62 21.20
N VAL A 355 3.18 -35.85 22.49
CA VAL A 355 4.50 -35.65 23.12
C VAL A 355 5.11 -37.01 23.42
N ASN A 356 6.41 -37.17 23.14
CA ASN A 356 7.18 -38.40 23.34
C ASN A 356 6.52 -39.65 22.72
N PHE A 357 5.86 -39.48 21.56
CA PHE A 357 5.17 -40.53 20.81
C PHE A 357 4.06 -41.30 21.57
N THR A 358 3.67 -40.87 22.77
CA THR A 358 2.77 -41.65 23.65
C THR A 358 1.70 -40.83 24.35
N ILE A 359 1.96 -39.56 24.68
CA ILE A 359 0.99 -38.74 25.41
C ILE A 359 0.27 -37.79 24.46
N LYS A 360 -1.05 -38.00 24.31
CA LYS A 360 -1.91 -37.16 23.50
C LYS A 360 -2.50 -36.03 24.34
N HIS A 361 -2.16 -34.80 23.99
CA HIS A 361 -2.77 -33.58 24.53
C HIS A 361 -3.76 -33.00 23.52
N ILE A 362 -4.90 -32.51 24.01
CA ILE A 362 -5.95 -31.92 23.17
C ILE A 362 -6.19 -30.49 23.65
N PHE A 363 -6.16 -29.55 22.72
CA PHE A 363 -6.35 -28.13 22.98
C PHE A 363 -7.52 -27.56 22.19
N ASP A 364 -8.16 -26.54 22.76
CA ASP A 364 -9.16 -25.76 22.05
C ASP A 364 -8.51 -24.67 21.19
N ILE A 365 -8.92 -24.61 19.92
CA ILE A 365 -8.42 -23.64 18.94
C ILE A 365 -9.59 -22.91 18.27
N VAL A 366 -9.30 -21.70 17.77
CA VAL A 366 -10.29 -20.87 17.08
C VAL A 366 -9.72 -20.21 15.83
N ALA A 367 -10.53 -20.17 14.77
CA ALA A 367 -10.25 -19.48 13.53
C ALA A 367 -11.27 -18.34 13.33
N ASN A 368 -10.81 -17.10 13.23
CA ASN A 368 -11.68 -15.92 13.09
C ASN A 368 -11.99 -15.59 11.61
N HIS A 369 -12.07 -16.61 10.74
CA HIS A 369 -12.24 -16.46 9.28
C HIS A 369 -12.94 -17.68 8.68
N GLY A 370 -13.40 -17.56 7.42
CA GLY A 370 -14.12 -18.59 6.68
C GLY A 370 -13.27 -19.65 5.95
N PHE A 371 -11.95 -19.44 5.78
CA PHE A 371 -11.10 -20.41 5.07
C PHE A 371 -11.05 -21.79 5.74
N PRO A 372 -11.41 -22.88 5.05
CA PRO A 372 -11.46 -24.22 5.66
C PRO A 372 -10.06 -24.71 6.04
N ILE A 373 -10.01 -25.47 7.13
CA ILE A 373 -8.83 -26.23 7.55
C ILE A 373 -9.28 -27.68 7.64
N PRO A 374 -9.05 -28.50 6.60
CA PRO A 374 -9.46 -29.89 6.59
C PRO A 374 -8.92 -30.67 7.79
N ASP A 375 -9.68 -31.66 8.27
CA ASP A 375 -9.26 -32.50 9.37
C ASP A 375 -8.10 -33.41 8.93
N ASP A 376 -6.87 -33.10 9.36
CA ASP A 376 -5.66 -33.81 8.91
C ASP A 376 -4.48 -33.61 9.87
N MET A 377 -3.35 -34.23 9.53
CA MET A 377 -2.03 -34.00 10.12
C MET A 377 -1.35 -32.79 9.46
N TYR A 378 -0.77 -31.94 10.29
CA TYR A 378 -0.14 -30.69 9.89
C TYR A 378 1.12 -30.39 10.70
N THR A 379 1.92 -29.49 10.13
CA THR A 379 2.97 -28.75 10.79
C THR A 379 2.43 -27.36 11.15
N LEU A 380 2.80 -26.83 12.31
CA LEU A 380 2.43 -25.48 12.75
C LEU A 380 3.65 -24.59 12.84
N ILE A 381 3.51 -23.32 12.44
CA ILE A 381 4.51 -22.27 12.61
C ILE A 381 3.91 -21.13 13.44
N GLY A 382 4.57 -20.72 14.51
CA GLY A 382 4.08 -19.72 15.47
C GLY A 382 4.83 -18.39 15.42
N THR A 383 4.12 -17.29 15.72
CA THR A 383 4.66 -15.91 15.71
C THR A 383 5.68 -15.59 16.81
N ALA A 384 5.70 -16.33 17.92
CA ALA A 384 6.62 -16.02 19.01
C ALA A 384 8.04 -16.52 18.72
N LYS A 385 9.04 -15.68 19.04
CA LYS A 385 10.47 -16.03 18.98
C LYS A 385 11.08 -16.22 20.38
N HIS A 386 10.59 -15.47 21.38
CA HIS A 386 11.21 -15.35 22.71
C HIS A 386 10.23 -15.06 23.87
N SER A 387 8.91 -15.26 23.71
CA SER A 387 7.97 -14.96 24.80
C SER A 387 7.99 -16.03 25.88
N SER A 388 7.90 -15.63 27.14
CA SER A 388 7.67 -16.53 28.28
C SER A 388 6.25 -17.10 28.34
N THR A 389 5.38 -16.74 27.37
CA THR A 389 4.00 -17.22 27.25
C THR A 389 3.60 -17.39 25.78
N MET A 390 2.70 -18.33 25.47
CA MET A 390 2.07 -18.46 24.14
C MET A 390 0.84 -17.57 23.95
N GLN A 391 0.57 -16.66 24.89
CA GLN A 391 -0.62 -15.83 24.82
C GLN A 391 -0.52 -14.85 23.64
N GLY A 392 -1.49 -14.91 22.73
CA GLY A 392 -1.49 -14.08 21.52
C GLY A 392 -0.66 -14.64 20.35
N VAL A 393 -0.09 -15.86 20.49
CA VAL A 393 0.55 -16.54 19.36
C VAL A 393 -0.47 -16.85 18.28
N ILE A 394 -0.11 -16.53 17.04
CA ILE A 394 -0.85 -16.93 15.85
C ILE A 394 -0.11 -18.09 15.23
N TRP A 395 -0.85 -19.15 14.93
CA TRP A 395 -0.34 -20.38 14.34
C TRP A 395 -0.72 -20.43 12.87
N VAL A 396 0.27 -20.52 11.99
CA VAL A 396 0.05 -20.89 10.60
C VAL A 396 0.03 -22.41 10.52
N VAL A 397 -1.05 -22.95 9.99
CA VAL A 397 -1.22 -24.39 9.74
C VAL A 397 -0.85 -24.69 8.30
N GLY A 398 -0.07 -25.75 8.09
CA GLY A 398 0.41 -26.13 6.76
C GLY A 398 1.08 -27.49 6.73
N LYS A 399 1.68 -27.82 5.58
CA LYS A 399 2.36 -29.10 5.34
C LYS A 399 3.76 -28.87 4.80
N MET A 400 4.70 -29.71 5.22
CA MET A 400 6.03 -29.77 4.63
C MET A 400 5.97 -30.56 3.32
N GLU A 401 6.51 -30.01 2.24
CA GLU A 401 6.43 -30.58 0.90
C GLU A 401 7.78 -30.57 0.16
N GLY A 402 7.96 -31.61 -0.68
CA GLY A 402 9.05 -31.71 -1.65
C GLY A 402 10.42 -32.09 -1.05
N PRO A 403 11.43 -32.31 -1.92
CA PRO A 403 12.77 -32.77 -1.53
C PRO A 403 13.58 -31.73 -0.74
N GLY A 404 13.12 -30.47 -0.68
CA GLY A 404 13.72 -29.41 0.13
C GLY A 404 12.92 -29.04 1.38
N GLU A 405 11.90 -29.86 1.74
CA GLU A 405 11.04 -29.68 2.91
C GLU A 405 10.55 -28.23 3.08
N LYS A 406 9.82 -27.72 2.09
CA LYS A 406 9.24 -26.36 2.16
C LYS A 406 7.84 -26.40 2.74
N PHE A 407 7.50 -25.40 3.54
CA PHE A 407 6.21 -25.27 4.19
C PHE A 407 5.18 -24.64 3.24
N ARG A 408 4.18 -25.42 2.85
CA ARG A 408 2.97 -24.93 2.18
C ARG A 408 1.95 -24.52 3.23
N LYS A 409 1.59 -23.23 3.24
CA LYS A 409 0.53 -22.70 4.10
C LYS A 409 -0.83 -23.28 3.68
N VAL A 410 -1.68 -23.57 4.66
CA VAL A 410 -3.09 -23.93 4.47
C VAL A 410 -3.98 -22.83 5.04
N SER A 411 -3.73 -22.40 6.28
CA SER A 411 -4.49 -21.33 6.92
C SER A 411 -3.83 -20.84 8.21
N VAL A 412 -4.58 -20.12 9.06
CA VAL A 412 -4.11 -19.63 10.36
C VAL A 412 -5.14 -19.90 11.47
N PHE A 413 -4.71 -20.03 12.71
CA PHE A 413 -5.60 -20.08 13.87
C PHE A 413 -4.90 -19.57 15.12
N ARG A 414 -5.65 -19.46 16.23
CA ARG A 414 -5.09 -19.19 17.56
C ARG A 414 -5.64 -20.18 18.58
N MET A 415 -4.98 -20.26 19.72
CA MET A 415 -5.52 -20.95 20.89
C MET A 415 -6.81 -20.24 21.35
N ALA A 416 -7.78 -21.00 21.85
CA ALA A 416 -9.10 -20.46 22.21
C ALA A 416 -9.05 -19.41 23.33
N ASN A 417 -8.06 -19.52 24.24
CA ASN A 417 -7.82 -18.58 25.32
C ASN A 417 -6.37 -18.70 25.84
N GLY A 418 -5.99 -17.81 26.76
CA GLY A 418 -4.64 -17.80 27.35
C GLY A 418 -4.29 -19.08 28.11
N ARG A 419 -5.27 -19.77 28.72
CA ARG A 419 -5.05 -21.02 29.46
C ARG A 419 -4.67 -22.16 28.52
N GLU A 420 -5.33 -22.26 27.37
CA GLU A 420 -4.98 -23.25 26.34
C GLU A 420 -3.58 -22.99 25.77
N ALA A 421 -3.22 -21.72 25.58
CA ALA A 421 -1.88 -21.34 25.17
C ALA A 421 -0.81 -21.72 26.20
N GLU A 422 -1.06 -21.45 27.48
CA GLU A 422 -0.15 -21.82 28.58
C GLU A 422 0.03 -23.34 28.69
N LYS A 423 -1.05 -24.12 28.57
CA LYS A 423 -0.95 -25.59 28.54
C LYS A 423 -0.08 -26.08 27.38
N LEU A 424 -0.21 -25.49 26.18
CA LEU A 424 0.59 -25.86 25.00
C LEU A 424 2.06 -25.51 25.21
N TRP A 425 2.35 -24.39 25.87
CA TRP A 425 3.71 -24.00 26.24
C TRP A 425 4.37 -25.03 27.17
N ASN A 426 3.65 -25.43 28.22
CA ASN A 426 4.19 -26.29 29.27
C ASN A 426 4.48 -27.74 28.84
N ILE A 427 3.88 -28.21 27.73
CA ILE A 427 4.18 -29.55 27.21
C ILE A 427 5.43 -29.59 26.31
N GLU A 428 6.03 -28.42 26.04
CA GLU A 428 7.30 -28.27 25.31
C GLU A 428 7.34 -29.01 23.95
N ALA A 429 6.19 -29.17 23.30
CA ALA A 429 6.06 -29.86 22.01
C ALA A 429 6.58 -29.05 20.81
N HIS A 430 7.16 -27.89 21.06
CA HIS A 430 7.57 -26.90 20.07
C HIS A 430 9.08 -26.73 20.10
N SER A 431 9.66 -26.38 18.95
CA SER A 431 11.08 -26.03 18.83
C SER A 431 11.23 -24.73 18.03
N ASN A 432 12.31 -24.00 18.24
CA ASN A 432 12.66 -22.88 17.37
C ASN A 432 13.44 -23.42 16.17
N THR A 433 12.88 -23.31 14.98
CA THR A 433 13.48 -23.87 13.77
C THR A 433 13.40 -22.88 12.61
N GLU A 434 14.43 -22.90 11.77
CA GLU A 434 14.40 -22.25 10.46
C GLU A 434 13.54 -23.09 9.50
N THR A 435 12.52 -22.46 8.93
CA THR A 435 11.57 -23.10 8.00
C THR A 435 11.48 -22.30 6.72
N PHE A 436 11.67 -22.97 5.59
CA PHE A 436 11.54 -22.35 4.27
C PHE A 436 10.10 -22.45 3.77
N LEU A 437 9.61 -21.38 3.14
CA LEU A 437 8.21 -21.24 2.74
C LEU A 437 8.04 -21.53 1.25
N LEU A 438 6.91 -22.14 0.88
CA LEU A 438 6.55 -22.46 -0.50
C LEU A 438 5.85 -21.27 -1.18
#